data_AF-A0A350I1K4-F1
#
_entry.id   AF-A0A350I1K4-F1
#
_cell.length_a   1.000
_cell.length_b   1.000
_cell.length_c   1.000
_cell.angle_alpha   90.00
_cell.angle_beta   90.00
_cell.angle_gamma   90.00
#
_symmetry.space_group_name_H-M   'P 1'
#
loop_
_entity.id
_entity.type
_entity.pdbx_description
1 polymer ?
#
loop_
_entity_poly.entity_id
_entity_poly.type
_entity_poly.pdbx_seq_one_letter_code
_entity_poly.pdbx_strand_id
1 'polypeptide(L)'
;MGSKNNASYNDQAHFSELGRRIEAPPIAWLMEQKLKHPDLISLAAGFTDSPSLPVKEVQTIFAKITKSNKRAMECLQYGVGAGRDQLRQQTAEQVAGLDVSAPEGPCYKPDRVIITHGSQQFLYLLTEALCDENDIVLVEAPSYFVYLGILQSFDTKTRSVPMDSDGMNLESLKKTLEELRQSGEIRKVKMLYLVSYFQNPTGISTSLEKKKAILRLVKSYEKHAGHPIYILE
;
A
#
# COMPACT_ATOMS: atom_id res chain seq x y z
N MET A 1 -36.78 20.79 -41.92
CA MET A 1 -36.87 19.32 -42.08
C MET A 1 -35.47 18.73 -41.93
N GLY A 2 -35.31 17.70 -41.10
CA GLY A 2 -34.04 16.99 -40.92
C GLY A 2 -33.41 17.12 -39.54
N SER A 3 -34.16 16.80 -38.49
CA SER A 3 -33.62 16.40 -37.18
C SER A 3 -32.63 15.25 -37.39
N LYS A 4 -31.35 15.47 -37.05
CA LYS A 4 -30.43 14.38 -36.74
C LYS A 4 -30.44 14.21 -35.22
N ASN A 5 -31.15 13.17 -34.80
CA ASN A 5 -31.02 12.56 -33.48
C ASN A 5 -29.54 12.29 -33.18
N ASN A 6 -28.91 13.17 -32.41
CA ASN A 6 -27.80 12.75 -31.57
C ASN A 6 -28.45 12.00 -30.41
N ALA A 7 -28.50 10.68 -30.51
CA ALA A 7 -28.83 9.82 -29.40
C ALA A 7 -27.87 10.18 -28.26
N SER A 8 -28.41 10.83 -27.22
CA SER A 8 -27.76 10.93 -25.93
C SER A 8 -27.59 9.50 -25.42
N TYR A 9 -26.38 8.95 -25.55
CA TYR A 9 -26.02 7.76 -24.80
C TYR A 9 -26.20 8.11 -23.32
N ASN A 10 -27.25 7.54 -22.73
CA ASN A 10 -27.58 7.68 -21.34
C ASN A 10 -26.48 6.95 -20.56
N ASP A 11 -25.50 7.70 -20.09
CA ASP A 11 -24.28 7.24 -19.44
C ASP A 11 -24.57 6.79 -18.00
N GLN A 12 -25.53 5.88 -17.83
CA GLN A 12 -25.88 5.30 -16.54
C GLN A 12 -25.18 3.95 -16.38
N ALA A 13 -23.85 3.97 -16.39
CA ALA A 13 -23.11 2.84 -15.85
C ALA A 13 -23.50 2.69 -14.36
N HIS A 14 -24.15 1.57 -14.01
CA HIS A 14 -24.48 1.23 -12.63
C HIS A 14 -23.23 0.76 -11.91
N PHE A 15 -22.37 1.70 -11.49
CA PHE A 15 -21.19 1.40 -10.68
C PHE A 15 -21.59 0.85 -9.31
N SER A 16 -20.71 0.03 -8.72
CA SER A 16 -20.82 -0.34 -7.30
C SER A 16 -20.67 0.89 -6.41
N GLU A 17 -21.07 0.81 -5.14
CA GLU A 17 -20.84 1.90 -4.17
C GLU A 17 -19.35 2.26 -4.09
N LEU A 18 -18.47 1.24 -4.06
CA LEU A 18 -17.03 1.43 -4.12
C LEU A 18 -16.62 2.22 -5.37
N GLY A 19 -17.12 1.84 -6.55
CA GLY A 19 -16.83 2.53 -7.80
C GLY A 19 -17.30 3.98 -7.83
N ARG A 20 -18.43 4.29 -7.18
CA ARG A 20 -18.96 5.65 -7.05
C ARG A 20 -18.13 6.56 -6.13
N ARG A 21 -17.38 5.98 -5.18
CA ARG A 21 -16.55 6.72 -4.22
C ARG A 21 -15.17 7.10 -4.76
N ILE A 22 -14.78 6.58 -5.93
CA ILE A 22 -13.48 6.86 -6.52
C ILE A 22 -13.47 8.26 -7.14
N GLU A 23 -12.62 9.13 -6.62
CA GLU A 23 -12.31 10.43 -7.20
C GLU A 23 -11.00 10.38 -7.99
N ALA A 24 -10.90 11.19 -9.06
CA ALA A 24 -9.66 11.32 -9.80
C ALA A 24 -8.59 12.00 -8.92
N PRO A 25 -7.47 11.33 -8.60
CA PRO A 25 -6.51 11.90 -7.67
C PRO A 25 -5.77 13.08 -8.34
N PRO A 26 -5.56 14.22 -7.64
CA PRO A 26 -4.89 15.39 -8.21
C PRO A 26 -3.51 15.08 -8.82
N ILE A 27 -2.79 14.08 -8.29
CA ILE A 27 -1.50 13.67 -8.83
C ILE A 27 -1.59 13.11 -10.25
N ALA A 28 -2.68 12.43 -10.62
CA ALA A 28 -2.81 11.84 -11.95
C ALA A 28 -2.84 12.93 -13.03
N TRP A 29 -3.54 14.03 -12.74
CA TRP A 29 -3.52 15.21 -13.60
C TRP A 29 -2.13 15.83 -13.68
N LEU A 30 -1.43 16.01 -12.55
CA LEU A 30 -0.06 16.56 -12.53
C LEU A 30 0.93 15.69 -13.32
N MET A 31 0.81 14.37 -13.21
CA MET A 31 1.60 13.42 -13.99
C MET A 31 1.31 13.56 -15.49
N GLU A 32 0.03 13.66 -15.85
CA GLU A 32 -0.39 13.88 -17.25
C GLU A 32 0.20 15.17 -17.82
N GLN A 33 0.17 16.28 -17.07
CA GLN A 33 0.79 17.54 -17.50
C GLN A 33 2.29 17.37 -17.78
N LYS A 34 3.03 16.70 -16.89
CA LYS A 34 4.46 16.44 -17.12
C LYS A 34 4.70 15.57 -18.36
N LEU A 35 3.89 14.54 -18.59
CA LEU A 35 4.04 13.67 -19.76
C LEU A 35 3.73 14.39 -21.07
N LYS A 36 2.74 15.30 -21.07
CA LYS A 36 2.38 16.13 -22.23
C LYS A 36 3.37 17.26 -22.50
N HIS A 37 4.10 17.72 -21.49
CA HIS A 37 5.05 18.82 -21.56
C HIS A 37 6.44 18.35 -21.08
N PRO A 38 7.25 17.71 -21.95
CA PRO A 38 8.54 17.12 -21.56
C PRO A 38 9.51 18.10 -20.89
N ASP A 39 9.47 19.37 -21.29
CA ASP A 39 10.34 20.43 -20.75
C ASP A 39 9.88 20.97 -19.38
N LEU A 40 8.68 20.61 -18.91
CA LEU A 40 8.18 21.00 -17.60
C LEU A 40 9.03 20.35 -16.50
N ILE A 41 9.63 21.15 -15.62
CA ILE A 41 10.27 20.61 -14.40
C ILE A 41 9.16 20.31 -13.39
N SER A 42 8.85 19.02 -13.18
CA SER A 42 7.86 18.58 -12.19
C SER A 42 8.54 18.29 -10.87
N LEU A 43 8.16 19.03 -9.83
CA LEU A 43 8.53 18.76 -8.43
C LEU A 43 7.40 18.05 -7.67
N ALA A 44 6.30 17.74 -8.34
CA ALA A 44 5.12 17.14 -7.73
C ALA A 44 5.01 15.64 -7.98
N ALA A 45 5.34 15.20 -9.20
CA ALA A 45 5.27 13.79 -9.57
C ALA A 45 6.59 13.09 -9.25
N GLY A 46 6.52 11.98 -8.51
CA GLY A 46 7.68 11.13 -8.18
C GLY A 46 8.15 10.25 -9.34
N PHE A 47 8.36 10.82 -10.53
CA PHE A 47 8.96 10.09 -11.64
C PHE A 47 10.40 9.69 -11.30
N THR A 48 10.77 8.45 -11.61
CA THR A 48 12.16 8.01 -11.54
C THR A 48 12.99 8.67 -12.64
N ASP A 49 14.27 8.89 -12.37
CA ASP A 49 15.20 9.37 -13.38
C ASP A 49 15.32 8.38 -14.55
N SER A 50 15.15 8.84 -15.78
CA SER A 50 15.06 7.93 -16.94
C SER A 50 16.37 7.17 -17.21
N PRO A 51 17.56 7.78 -17.12
CA PRO A 51 18.84 7.07 -17.22
C PRO A 51 19.08 6.03 -16.13
N SER A 52 18.42 6.12 -14.97
CA SER A 52 18.57 5.12 -13.90
C SER A 52 17.73 3.86 -14.13
N LEU A 53 16.91 3.81 -15.18
CA LEU A 53 16.09 2.66 -15.50
C LEU A 53 16.96 1.50 -16.03
N PRO A 54 16.80 0.26 -15.52
CA PRO A 54 17.71 -0.86 -15.78
C PRO A 54 17.42 -1.58 -17.11
N VAL A 55 17.51 -0.85 -18.22
CA VAL A 55 17.15 -1.35 -19.56
C VAL A 55 17.98 -2.58 -19.95
N LYS A 56 19.28 -2.55 -19.69
CA LYS A 56 20.22 -3.63 -20.09
C LYS A 56 19.98 -4.91 -19.30
N GLU A 57 19.68 -4.79 -18.01
CA GLU A 57 19.38 -5.88 -17.10
C GLU A 57 18.09 -6.56 -17.52
N VAL A 58 17.04 -5.79 -17.80
CA VAL A 58 15.74 -6.31 -18.29
C VAL A 58 15.94 -7.08 -19.59
N GLN A 59 16.64 -6.51 -20.57
CA GLN A 59 16.95 -7.19 -21.85
C GLN A 59 17.69 -8.52 -21.63
N THR A 60 18.68 -8.52 -20.75
CA THR A 60 19.47 -9.71 -20.41
C THR A 60 18.62 -10.80 -19.77
N ILE A 61 17.73 -10.44 -18.84
CA ILE A 61 16.81 -11.37 -18.18
C ILE A 61 15.82 -11.96 -19.20
N PHE A 62 15.23 -11.12 -20.06
CA PHE A 62 14.28 -11.57 -21.07
C PHE A 62 14.90 -12.55 -22.06
N ALA A 63 16.11 -12.26 -22.54
CA ALA A 63 16.87 -13.18 -23.39
C ALA A 63 17.17 -14.52 -22.69
N LYS A 64 17.50 -14.50 -21.39
CA LYS A 64 17.73 -15.73 -20.61
C LYS A 64 16.48 -16.57 -20.44
N ILE A 65 15.32 -15.95 -20.18
CA ILE A 65 14.04 -16.64 -20.00
C ILE A 65 13.60 -17.30 -21.31
N THR A 66 13.79 -16.60 -22.42
CA THR A 66 13.34 -17.03 -23.76
C THR A 66 14.32 -17.97 -24.47
N LYS A 67 15.54 -18.18 -23.94
CA LYS A 67 16.56 -19.07 -24.53
C LYS A 67 16.09 -20.53 -24.67
N SER A 68 15.17 -21.00 -23.84
CA SER A 68 14.61 -22.35 -23.88
C SER A 68 13.10 -22.29 -24.09
N ASN A 69 12.59 -22.95 -25.13
CA ASN A 69 11.16 -23.01 -25.41
C ASN A 69 10.36 -23.56 -24.23
N LYS A 70 10.88 -24.59 -23.54
CA LYS A 70 10.22 -25.15 -22.36
C LYS A 70 10.05 -24.09 -21.25
N ARG A 71 11.14 -23.41 -20.90
CA ARG A 71 11.13 -22.35 -19.88
C ARG A 71 10.24 -21.17 -20.29
N ALA A 72 10.28 -20.78 -21.56
CA ALA A 72 9.43 -19.71 -22.09
C ALA A 72 7.95 -20.06 -21.98
N MET A 73 7.54 -21.27 -22.38
CA MET A 73 6.16 -21.74 -22.26
C MET A 73 5.70 -21.80 -20.80
N GLU A 74 6.53 -22.32 -19.89
CA GLU A 74 6.25 -22.30 -18.44
C GLU A 74 6.08 -20.85 -17.93
N CYS A 75 6.90 -19.92 -18.42
CA CYS A 75 6.82 -18.52 -17.99
C CYS A 75 5.56 -17.79 -18.47
N LEU A 76 5.04 -18.15 -19.65
CA LEU A 76 3.87 -17.53 -20.28
C LEU A 76 2.54 -18.19 -19.89
N GLN A 77 2.59 -19.32 -19.17
CA GLN A 77 1.40 -20.02 -18.69
C GLN A 77 0.88 -19.40 -17.38
N TYR A 78 -0.42 -19.61 -17.12
CA TYR A 78 -1.05 -19.35 -15.83
C TYR A 78 -0.21 -19.87 -14.66
N GLY A 79 -0.17 -19.07 -13.59
CA GLY A 79 0.46 -19.42 -12.32
C GLY A 79 -0.57 -19.64 -11.21
N VAL A 80 -0.08 -19.72 -9.97
CA VAL A 80 -0.90 -19.76 -8.77
C VAL A 80 -1.12 -18.35 -8.21
N GLY A 81 -2.24 -18.13 -7.54
CA GLY A 81 -2.64 -16.79 -7.07
C GLY A 81 -1.64 -16.13 -6.10
N ALA A 82 -0.96 -16.90 -5.26
CA ALA A 82 0.05 -16.37 -4.32
C ALA A 82 1.40 -16.02 -4.98
N GLY A 83 1.60 -16.38 -6.25
CA GLY A 83 2.88 -16.32 -6.94
C GLY A 83 3.63 -17.65 -6.96
N ARG A 84 4.58 -17.80 -7.91
CA ARG A 84 5.35 -19.04 -8.09
C ARG A 84 6.19 -19.35 -6.85
N ASP A 85 6.20 -20.62 -6.43
CA ASP A 85 6.87 -21.05 -5.19
C ASP A 85 8.35 -20.67 -5.14
N GLN A 86 9.09 -20.83 -6.23
CA GLN A 86 10.49 -20.44 -6.29
C GLN A 86 10.70 -18.94 -6.07
N LEU A 87 9.82 -18.09 -6.63
CA LEU A 87 9.89 -16.64 -6.42
C LEU A 87 9.57 -16.29 -4.98
N ARG A 88 8.53 -16.90 -4.39
CA ARG A 88 8.16 -16.71 -2.98
C ARG A 88 9.30 -17.10 -2.05
N GLN A 89 9.97 -18.21 -2.33
CA GLN A 89 11.14 -18.66 -1.57
C GLN A 89 12.31 -17.67 -1.68
N GLN A 90 12.67 -17.27 -2.91
CA GLN A 90 13.76 -16.32 -3.12
C GLN A 90 13.49 -14.95 -2.49
N THR A 91 12.24 -14.47 -2.56
CA THR A 91 11.83 -13.24 -1.87
C THR A 91 11.95 -13.38 -0.36
N ALA A 92 11.50 -14.50 0.22
CA ALA A 92 11.63 -14.75 1.65
C ALA A 92 13.10 -14.78 2.11
N GLU A 93 13.96 -15.50 1.38
CA GLU A 93 15.40 -15.58 1.64
C GLU A 93 16.07 -14.21 1.51
N GLN A 94 15.70 -13.43 0.50
CA GLN A 94 16.24 -12.08 0.29
C GLN A 94 15.86 -11.15 1.43
N VAL A 95 14.59 -11.13 1.85
CA VAL A 95 14.13 -10.29 2.97
C VAL A 95 14.80 -10.72 4.27
N ALA A 96 14.89 -12.03 4.53
CA ALA A 96 15.59 -12.55 5.72
C ALA A 96 17.07 -12.13 5.76
N GLY A 97 17.74 -12.08 4.59
CA GLY A 97 19.13 -11.64 4.49
C GLY A 97 19.36 -10.13 4.63
N LEU A 98 18.31 -9.31 4.54
CA LEU A 98 18.37 -7.87 4.78
C LEU A 98 18.26 -7.53 6.27
N ASP A 99 17.74 -8.44 7.09
CA ASP A 99 17.61 -8.24 8.53
C ASP A 99 18.89 -8.62 9.29
N VAL A 100 19.27 -7.79 10.26
CA VAL A 100 20.52 -7.92 11.05
C VAL A 100 20.59 -9.25 11.79
N SER A 101 19.43 -9.78 12.20
CA SER A 101 19.28 -11.14 12.68
C SER A 101 17.94 -11.63 12.14
N ALA A 102 17.93 -12.70 11.36
CA ALA A 102 16.69 -13.36 11.00
C ALA A 102 15.99 -13.82 12.29
N PRO A 103 14.86 -13.23 12.73
CA PRO A 103 14.09 -13.73 13.85
C PRO A 103 13.84 -15.23 13.70
N GLU A 104 14.06 -15.95 14.80
CA GLU A 104 13.53 -17.30 14.95
C GLU A 104 12.00 -17.20 14.87
N GLY A 105 11.42 -17.59 13.73
CA GLY A 105 9.98 -17.47 13.57
C GLY A 105 9.46 -17.76 12.18
N PRO A 106 8.13 -17.85 12.02
CA PRO A 106 7.49 -18.20 10.76
C PRO A 106 7.50 -17.06 9.72
N CYS A 107 7.99 -15.86 10.07
CA CYS A 107 7.85 -14.65 9.25
C CYS A 107 8.48 -14.74 7.86
N TYR A 108 9.62 -15.45 7.70
CA TYR A 108 10.26 -15.67 6.41
C TYR A 108 9.93 -17.04 5.79
N LYS A 109 8.81 -17.67 6.17
CA LYS A 109 8.40 -18.88 5.48
C LYS A 109 7.83 -18.52 4.09
N PRO A 110 8.21 -19.25 3.02
CA PRO A 110 7.68 -18.98 1.69
C PRO A 110 6.15 -19.02 1.61
N ASP A 111 5.50 -19.84 2.45
CA ASP A 111 4.04 -19.95 2.52
C ASP A 111 3.34 -18.69 3.07
N ARG A 112 4.09 -17.78 3.73
CA ARG A 112 3.63 -16.47 4.20
C ARG A 112 3.95 -15.31 3.27
N VAL A 113 4.61 -15.57 2.13
CA VAL A 113 4.89 -14.56 1.11
C VAL A 113 3.82 -14.61 0.03
N ILE A 114 3.34 -13.46 -0.42
CA ILE A 114 2.48 -13.32 -1.60
C ILE A 114 3.16 -12.36 -2.56
N ILE A 115 3.25 -12.76 -3.83
CA ILE A 115 3.77 -11.90 -4.90
C ILE A 115 2.65 -11.04 -5.44
N THR A 116 2.83 -9.73 -5.42
CA THR A 116 1.90 -8.75 -6.00
C THR A 116 2.55 -8.00 -7.16
N HIS A 117 1.75 -7.27 -7.93
CA HIS A 117 2.20 -6.41 -9.03
C HIS A 117 2.76 -5.06 -8.53
N GLY A 118 2.97 -4.91 -7.22
CA GLY A 118 3.46 -3.71 -6.57
C GLY A 118 2.73 -3.40 -5.27
N SER A 119 3.27 -2.46 -4.50
CA SER A 119 2.73 -2.09 -3.18
C SER A 119 1.27 -1.64 -3.24
N GLN A 120 0.83 -0.94 -4.29
CA GLN A 120 -0.56 -0.49 -4.41
C GLN A 120 -1.56 -1.66 -4.52
N GLN A 121 -1.23 -2.72 -5.27
CA GLN A 121 -2.09 -3.90 -5.33
C GLN A 121 -2.13 -4.58 -3.95
N PHE A 122 -0.98 -4.68 -3.28
CA PHE A 122 -0.92 -5.26 -1.93
C PHE A 122 -1.80 -4.48 -0.95
N LEU A 123 -1.69 -3.15 -0.94
CA LEU A 123 -2.51 -2.27 -0.10
C LEU A 123 -4.00 -2.45 -0.38
N TYR A 124 -4.41 -2.50 -1.65
CA TYR A 124 -5.80 -2.75 -2.02
C TYR A 124 -6.32 -4.10 -1.50
N LEU A 125 -5.59 -5.19 -1.78
CA LEU A 125 -5.98 -6.54 -1.35
C LEU A 125 -6.02 -6.66 0.18
N LEU A 126 -5.12 -5.97 0.88
CA LEU A 126 -5.08 -5.96 2.33
C LEU A 126 -6.27 -5.19 2.90
N THR A 127 -6.62 -4.02 2.35
CA THR A 127 -7.82 -3.28 2.76
C THR A 127 -9.07 -4.11 2.51
N GLU A 128 -9.19 -4.73 1.34
CA GLU A 128 -10.31 -5.62 1.00
C GLU A 128 -10.43 -6.81 1.97
N ALA A 129 -9.31 -7.37 2.41
CA ALA A 129 -9.30 -8.53 3.30
C ALA A 129 -9.56 -8.19 4.78
N LEU A 130 -9.29 -6.95 5.22
CA LEU A 130 -9.27 -6.58 6.64
C LEU A 130 -10.31 -5.54 7.05
N CYS A 131 -10.90 -4.80 6.12
CA CYS A 131 -11.74 -3.64 6.42
C CYS A 131 -13.13 -3.74 5.80
N ASP A 132 -14.12 -3.45 6.63
CA ASP A 132 -15.48 -3.15 6.22
C ASP A 132 -15.71 -1.62 6.19
N GLU A 133 -16.87 -1.21 5.66
CA GLU A 133 -17.29 0.19 5.73
C GLU A 133 -17.29 0.71 7.18
N ASN A 134 -16.85 1.95 7.38
CA ASN A 134 -16.69 2.62 8.66
C ASN A 134 -15.63 2.04 9.62
N ASP A 135 -14.88 1.01 9.22
CA ASP A 135 -13.70 0.59 9.98
C ASP A 135 -12.65 1.70 10.01
N ILE A 136 -11.85 1.71 11.07
CA ILE A 136 -10.89 2.76 11.36
C ILE A 136 -9.48 2.30 11.03
N VAL A 137 -8.78 3.13 10.26
CA VAL A 137 -7.36 2.97 9.94
C VAL A 137 -6.59 4.15 10.52
N LEU A 138 -5.64 3.85 11.40
CA LEU A 138 -4.74 4.85 11.95
C LEU A 138 -3.62 5.09 10.93
N VAL A 139 -3.28 6.35 10.67
CA VAL A 139 -2.22 6.74 9.73
C VAL A 139 -1.35 7.84 10.31
N GLU A 140 -0.16 8.01 9.77
CA GLU A 140 0.69 9.18 10.06
C GLU A 140 0.08 10.50 9.57
N ALA A 141 0.49 11.63 10.13
CA ALA A 141 0.10 12.96 9.67
C ALA A 141 1.36 13.81 9.41
N PRO A 142 1.73 14.08 8.14
CA PRO A 142 1.12 13.59 6.88
C PRO A 142 1.40 12.10 6.58
N SER A 143 0.67 11.49 5.63
CA SER A 143 0.86 10.10 5.17
C SER A 143 0.81 9.97 3.64
N TYR A 144 1.05 8.75 3.14
CA TYR A 144 1.08 8.44 1.72
C TYR A 144 -0.31 8.52 1.08
N PHE A 145 -0.55 9.61 0.37
CA PHE A 145 -1.86 9.97 -0.16
C PHE A 145 -2.49 8.93 -1.10
N VAL A 146 -1.70 8.13 -1.83
CA VAL A 146 -2.25 7.09 -2.72
C VAL A 146 -3.00 6.03 -1.92
N TYR A 147 -2.49 5.66 -0.74
CA TYR A 147 -3.21 4.73 0.13
C TYR A 147 -4.45 5.36 0.74
N LEU A 148 -4.41 6.65 1.07
CA LEU A 148 -5.59 7.38 1.55
C LEU A 148 -6.76 7.31 0.55
N GLY A 149 -6.46 7.34 -0.76
CA GLY A 149 -7.47 7.15 -1.81
C GLY A 149 -8.08 5.74 -1.82
N ILE A 150 -7.27 4.70 -1.58
CA ILE A 150 -7.76 3.32 -1.42
C ILE A 150 -8.71 3.27 -0.19
N LEU A 151 -8.27 3.77 0.95
CA LEU A 151 -9.05 3.81 2.19
C LEU A 151 -10.39 4.54 2.01
N GLN A 152 -10.42 5.64 1.26
CA GLN A 152 -11.64 6.38 0.92
C GLN A 152 -12.59 5.55 0.05
N SER A 153 -12.08 4.79 -0.93
CA SER A 153 -12.94 3.95 -1.80
C SER A 153 -13.68 2.84 -1.03
N PHE A 154 -13.06 2.32 0.04
CA PHE A 154 -13.66 1.35 0.97
C PHE A 154 -14.52 1.99 2.07
N ASP A 155 -14.67 3.32 2.09
CA ASP A 155 -15.41 4.07 3.13
C ASP A 155 -14.92 3.79 4.55
N THR A 156 -13.61 3.61 4.67
CA THR A 156 -12.94 3.52 5.96
C THR A 156 -12.76 4.92 6.56
N LYS A 157 -12.78 5.00 7.89
CA LYS A 157 -12.49 6.20 8.65
C LYS A 157 -11.00 6.30 8.92
N THR A 158 -10.33 7.20 8.22
CA THR A 158 -8.91 7.49 8.50
C THR A 158 -8.77 8.37 9.74
N ARG A 159 -7.96 7.94 10.71
CA ARG A 159 -7.58 8.74 11.89
C ARG A 159 -6.08 9.01 11.84
N SER A 160 -5.74 10.27 11.60
CA SER A 160 -4.35 10.71 11.47
C SER A 160 -3.71 10.98 12.83
N VAL A 161 -2.48 10.53 13.03
CA VAL A 161 -1.67 10.76 14.22
C VAL A 161 -0.45 11.61 13.84
N PRO A 162 -0.21 12.75 14.51
CA PRO A 162 0.97 13.59 14.27
C PRO A 162 2.29 12.83 14.35
N MET A 163 3.30 13.35 13.65
CA MET A 163 4.66 12.84 13.68
C MET A 163 5.60 13.74 14.49
N ASP A 164 6.58 13.13 15.12
CA ASP A 164 7.80 13.74 15.66
C ASP A 164 8.96 13.61 14.65
N SER A 165 10.12 14.15 14.98
CA SER A 165 11.34 14.03 14.17
C SER A 165 11.86 12.59 13.99
N ASP A 166 11.36 11.63 14.79
CA ASP A 166 11.78 10.24 14.79
C ASP A 166 10.63 9.24 14.53
N GLY A 167 9.54 9.70 13.89
CA GLY A 167 8.39 8.90 13.47
C GLY A 167 7.09 9.35 14.14
N MET A 168 6.06 8.49 14.16
CA MET A 168 4.76 8.81 14.78
C MET A 168 4.89 9.24 16.26
N ASN A 169 4.16 10.28 16.65
CA ASN A 169 4.12 10.78 18.02
C ASN A 169 3.36 9.80 18.93
N LEU A 170 4.09 9.19 19.86
CA LEU A 170 3.56 8.09 20.67
C LEU A 170 2.48 8.55 21.67
N GLU A 171 2.60 9.75 22.23
CA GLU A 171 1.61 10.29 23.15
C GLU A 171 0.30 10.62 22.43
N SER A 172 0.39 11.14 21.21
CA SER A 172 -0.76 11.40 20.34
C SER A 172 -1.42 10.11 19.89
N LEU A 173 -0.63 9.06 19.58
CA LEU A 173 -1.16 7.73 19.30
C LEU A 173 -1.94 7.18 20.50
N LYS A 174 -1.36 7.27 21.70
CA LYS A 174 -1.99 6.81 22.95
C LYS A 174 -3.30 7.56 23.21
N LYS A 175 -3.27 8.89 23.08
CA LYS A 175 -4.47 9.73 23.22
C LYS A 175 -5.57 9.31 22.24
N THR A 176 -5.21 9.11 20.97
CA THR A 176 -6.16 8.69 19.92
C THR A 176 -6.79 7.32 20.25
N LEU A 177 -5.98 6.34 20.65
CA LEU A 177 -6.47 5.01 21.04
C LEU A 177 -7.38 5.08 22.28
N GLU A 178 -7.05 5.94 23.24
CA GLU A 178 -7.83 6.13 24.45
C GLU A 178 -9.19 6.81 24.17
N GLU A 179 -9.22 7.83 23.31
CA GLU A 179 -10.45 8.47 22.86
C GLU A 179 -11.37 7.47 22.14
N LEU A 180 -10.80 6.65 21.24
CA LEU A 180 -11.53 5.57 20.56
C LEU A 180 -12.02 4.50 21.53
N ARG A 181 -11.26 4.20 22.59
CA ARG A 181 -11.67 3.27 23.64
C ARG A 181 -12.88 3.82 24.40
N GLN A 182 -12.83 5.10 24.78
CA GLN A 182 -13.90 5.76 25.53
C GLN A 182 -15.19 5.92 24.72
N SER A 183 -15.08 6.19 23.41
CA SER A 183 -16.24 6.26 22.51
C SER A 183 -16.80 4.88 22.11
N GLY A 184 -16.05 3.80 22.38
CA GLY A 184 -16.38 2.44 21.94
C GLY A 184 -15.99 2.14 20.48
N GLU A 185 -15.48 3.12 19.73
CA GLU A 185 -15.01 2.95 18.36
C GLU A 185 -13.70 2.15 18.25
N ILE A 186 -13.02 1.85 19.36
CA ILE A 186 -11.81 1.00 19.36
C ILE A 186 -12.04 -0.37 18.71
N ARG A 187 -13.27 -0.89 18.75
CA ARG A 187 -13.69 -2.15 18.11
C ARG A 187 -13.71 -2.08 16.58
N LYS A 188 -13.60 -0.88 16.02
CA LYS A 188 -13.53 -0.63 14.57
C LYS A 188 -12.08 -0.42 14.10
N VAL A 189 -11.10 -0.32 15.00
CA VAL A 189 -9.71 -0.04 14.61
C VAL A 189 -9.05 -1.30 14.06
N LYS A 190 -8.91 -1.41 12.74
CA LYS A 190 -8.37 -2.60 12.09
C LYS A 190 -6.86 -2.58 11.96
N MET A 191 -6.29 -1.43 11.64
CA MET A 191 -4.86 -1.34 11.40
C MET A 191 -4.28 0.05 11.68
N LEU A 192 -2.97 0.05 11.91
CA LEU A 192 -2.09 1.20 11.89
C LEU A 192 -1.18 1.07 10.67
N TYR A 193 -1.22 2.06 9.77
CA TYR A 193 -0.35 2.14 8.61
C TYR A 193 0.80 3.13 8.84
N LEU A 194 2.02 2.68 8.57
CA LEU A 194 3.25 3.42 8.73
C LEU A 194 4.08 3.33 7.44
N VAL A 195 4.74 4.41 7.03
CA VAL A 195 5.86 4.30 6.08
C VAL A 195 7.14 4.47 6.89
N SER A 196 7.66 3.36 7.39
CA SER A 196 8.60 3.40 8.51
C SER A 196 10.04 3.77 8.13
N TYR A 197 10.39 3.70 6.85
CA TYR A 197 11.67 4.14 6.29
C TYR A 197 11.43 5.20 5.22
N PHE A 198 12.14 6.32 5.30
CA PHE A 198 12.03 7.45 4.36
C PHE A 198 10.57 7.83 4.09
N GLN A 199 9.82 8.05 5.17
CA GLN A 199 8.38 8.26 5.21
C GLN A 199 7.92 9.24 4.14
N ASN A 200 6.91 8.88 3.35
CA ASN A 200 6.38 9.78 2.33
C ASN A 200 5.24 10.64 2.93
N PRO A 201 5.37 11.98 3.00
CA PRO A 201 6.33 12.84 2.31
C PRO A 201 7.51 13.37 3.14
N THR A 202 7.61 13.06 4.43
CA THR A 202 8.52 13.77 5.35
C THR A 202 10.01 13.39 5.22
N GLY A 203 10.32 12.24 4.62
CA GLY A 203 11.64 11.63 4.57
C GLY A 203 12.13 11.05 5.91
N ILE A 204 11.33 11.13 6.98
CA ILE A 204 11.69 10.67 8.32
C ILE A 204 11.78 9.13 8.34
N SER A 205 12.75 8.58 9.06
CA SER A 205 12.82 7.13 9.31
C SER A 205 12.56 6.87 10.79
N THR A 206 11.64 5.95 11.07
CA THR A 206 11.21 5.63 12.43
C THR A 206 12.25 4.75 13.11
N SER A 207 12.72 5.17 14.29
CA SER A 207 13.71 4.41 15.05
C SER A 207 13.17 3.05 15.51
N LEU A 208 14.05 2.05 15.67
CA LEU A 208 13.66 0.72 16.15
C LEU A 208 12.93 0.78 17.50
N GLU A 209 13.40 1.62 18.41
CA GLU A 209 12.78 1.79 19.72
C GLU A 209 11.38 2.39 19.62
N LYS A 210 11.16 3.33 18.70
CA LYS A 210 9.83 3.86 18.40
C LYS A 210 8.92 2.78 17.81
N LYS A 211 9.38 1.98 16.84
CA LYS A 211 8.60 0.84 16.28
C LYS A 211 8.17 -0.14 17.37
N LYS A 212 9.09 -0.53 18.25
CA LYS A 212 8.80 -1.42 19.39
C LYS A 212 7.79 -0.77 20.35
N ALA A 213 7.90 0.52 20.61
CA ALA A 213 6.98 1.23 21.49
C ALA A 213 5.56 1.32 20.89
N ILE A 214 5.44 1.61 19.59
CA ILE A 214 4.18 1.58 18.84
C ILE A 214 3.55 0.19 18.92
N LEU A 215 4.31 -0.88 18.64
CA LEU A 215 3.83 -2.25 18.71
C LEU A 215 3.29 -2.61 20.10
N ARG A 216 4.05 -2.29 21.16
CA ARG A 216 3.60 -2.54 22.55
C ARG A 216 2.32 -1.77 22.88
N LEU A 217 2.24 -0.51 22.45
CA LEU A 217 1.09 0.33 22.70
C LEU A 217 -0.16 -0.21 21.99
N VAL A 218 -0.10 -0.43 20.67
CA VAL A 218 -1.21 -0.96 19.87
C VAL A 218 -1.69 -2.31 20.45
N LYS A 219 -0.76 -3.21 20.76
CA LYS A 219 -1.07 -4.52 21.36
C LYS A 219 -1.82 -4.41 22.69
N SER A 220 -1.52 -3.40 23.51
CA SER A 220 -2.22 -3.18 24.78
C SER A 220 -3.72 -2.82 24.63
N TYR A 221 -4.15 -2.40 23.43
CA TYR A 221 -5.54 -2.07 23.12
C TYR A 221 -6.31 -3.22 22.44
N GLU A 222 -5.67 -4.30 21.97
CA GLU A 222 -6.35 -5.41 21.28
C GLU A 222 -7.46 -6.06 22.11
N LYS A 223 -7.26 -6.19 23.43
CA LYS A 223 -8.31 -6.70 24.34
C LYS A 223 -9.57 -5.83 24.33
N HIS A 224 -9.41 -4.51 24.15
CA HIS A 224 -10.53 -3.57 24.06
C HIS A 224 -11.18 -3.58 22.67
N ALA A 225 -10.38 -3.75 21.62
CA ALA A 225 -10.87 -3.90 20.25
C ALA A 225 -11.64 -5.23 20.06
N GLY A 226 -11.25 -6.28 20.80
CA GLY A 226 -11.82 -7.62 20.67
C GLY A 226 -11.22 -8.43 19.51
N HIS A 227 -10.18 -7.92 18.87
CA HIS A 227 -9.45 -8.57 17.78
C HIS A 227 -8.02 -7.98 17.68
N PRO A 228 -7.11 -8.62 16.92
CA PRO A 228 -5.81 -8.04 16.63
C PRO A 228 -5.92 -6.70 15.91
N ILE A 229 -5.04 -5.76 16.23
CA ILE A 229 -4.88 -4.50 15.48
C ILE A 229 -3.59 -4.64 14.68
N TYR A 230 -3.71 -4.71 13.36
CA TYR A 230 -2.56 -4.97 12.49
C TYR A 230 -1.66 -3.74 12.37
N ILE A 231 -0.35 -3.95 12.31
CA ILE A 231 0.61 -2.91 11.93
C ILE A 231 1.08 -3.23 10.52
N LEU A 232 0.86 -2.28 9.61
CA LEU A 232 1.30 -2.33 8.23
C LEU A 232 2.47 -1.35 8.07
N GLU A 233 3.67 -1.89 7.83
CA GLU A 233 4.90 -1.14 7.55
C GLU A 233 5.35 -1.32 6.09
#